data_AF-A0A7Y0IET1-F1
#
_entry.id   AF-A0A7Y0IET1-F1
#
_cell.length_a   1.000
_cell.length_b   1.000
_cell.length_c   1.000
_cell.angle_alpha   90.00
_cell.angle_beta   90.00
_cell.angle_gamma   90.00
#
_symmetry.space_group_name_H-M   'P 1'
#
loop_
_entity.id
_entity.type
_entity.pdbx_description
1 polymer ?
#
loop_
_entity_poly.entity_id
_entity_poly.type
_entity_poly.pdbx_seq_one_letter_code
_entity_poly.pdbx_strand_id
1 'polypeptide(L)'
;MNKKYAFNIYIGLVSISILIYIGFVAYSGIVKRCQNKYGLSYNNKRKELGIPLIPPNWSVKERSEDYIGWSGSEKNVGHKRKSVTFSGCNIEGELDVFKLSNQNGEERLLEIQYNYPQKVESPTMIYTYQIGHYAKSISKIMADSLLNAENIQR
;
A
#
# COMPACT_ATOMS: atom_id res chain seq x y z
N MET A 1 -14.73 -34.72 -38.78
CA MET A 1 -13.84 -34.76 -37.60
C MET A 1 -14.34 -35.84 -36.65
N ASN A 2 -13.48 -36.77 -36.22
CA ASN A 2 -13.91 -37.97 -35.48
C ASN A 2 -14.39 -37.58 -34.06
N LYS A 3 -15.61 -37.95 -33.66
CA LYS A 3 -16.23 -37.52 -32.38
C LYS A 3 -15.35 -37.82 -31.16
N LYS A 4 -14.60 -38.92 -31.18
CA LYS A 4 -13.60 -39.28 -30.15
C LYS A 4 -12.45 -38.27 -30.05
N TYR A 5 -12.00 -37.73 -31.17
CA TYR A 5 -10.90 -36.76 -31.22
C TYR A 5 -11.34 -35.40 -30.63
N ALA A 6 -12.55 -34.95 -30.97
CA ALA A 6 -13.15 -33.74 -30.40
C ALA A 6 -13.35 -33.86 -28.89
N PHE A 7 -13.78 -35.02 -28.40
CA PHE A 7 -13.97 -35.30 -26.96
C PHE A 7 -12.65 -35.27 -26.18
N ASN A 8 -11.57 -35.86 -26.73
CA ASN A 8 -10.26 -35.82 -26.09
C ASN A 8 -9.66 -34.41 -26.04
N ILE A 9 -9.86 -33.59 -27.09
CA ILE A 9 -9.45 -32.18 -27.09
C ILE A 9 -10.21 -31.42 -26.00
N TYR A 10 -11.52 -31.63 -25.88
CA TYR A 10 -12.34 -31.00 -24.85
C TYR A 10 -11.84 -31.34 -23.43
N ILE A 11 -11.56 -32.62 -23.15
CA ILE A 11 -10.98 -33.04 -21.86
C ILE A 11 -9.64 -32.35 -21.62
N GLY A 12 -8.75 -32.33 -22.62
CA GLY A 12 -7.45 -31.66 -22.51
C GLY A 12 -7.58 -30.18 -22.17
N LEU A 13 -8.48 -29.45 -22.84
CA LEU A 13 -8.75 -28.04 -22.58
C LEU A 13 -9.30 -27.82 -21.16
N VAL A 14 -10.27 -28.64 -20.73
CA VAL A 14 -10.83 -28.56 -19.37
C VAL A 14 -9.75 -28.81 -18.32
N SER A 15 -8.89 -29.82 -18.51
CA SER A 15 -7.77 -30.11 -17.59
C SER A 15 -6.79 -28.94 -17.51
N ILE A 16 -6.46 -28.29 -18.64
CA ILE A 16 -5.59 -27.11 -18.66
C ILE A 16 -6.24 -25.95 -17.91
N SER A 17 -7.53 -25.68 -18.12
CA SER A 17 -8.25 -24.62 -17.41
C SER A 17 -8.26 -24.85 -15.89
N ILE A 18 -8.44 -26.09 -15.44
CA ILE A 18 -8.38 -26.45 -14.02
C ILE A 18 -6.98 -26.19 -13.46
N LEU A 19 -5.91 -26.62 -14.16
CA LEU A 19 -4.53 -26.40 -13.72
C LEU A 19 -4.19 -24.91 -13.62
N ILE A 20 -4.62 -24.10 -14.59
CA ILE A 20 -4.44 -22.63 -14.57
C ILE A 20 -5.14 -22.04 -13.35
N TYR A 21 -6.38 -22.45 -13.08
CA TYR A 21 -7.14 -21.97 -11.93
C TYR A 21 -6.47 -22.33 -10.59
N ILE A 22 -6.02 -23.58 -10.43
CA ILE A 22 -5.29 -24.02 -9.23
C ILE A 22 -4.01 -23.19 -9.06
N GLY A 23 -3.27 -22.97 -10.14
CA GLY A 23 -2.07 -22.12 -10.14
C GLY A 23 -2.37 -20.69 -9.67
N PHE A 24 -3.45 -20.09 -10.17
CA PHE A 24 -3.89 -18.75 -9.76
C PHE A 24 -4.27 -18.68 -8.27
N VAL A 25 -5.05 -19.64 -7.77
CA VAL A 25 -5.44 -19.70 -6.36
C VAL A 25 -4.22 -19.85 -5.45
N ALA A 26 -3.27 -20.73 -5.82
CA ALA A 26 -2.03 -20.92 -5.08
C ALA A 26 -1.18 -19.63 -5.06
N TYR A 27 -1.02 -18.98 -6.21
CA TYR A 27 -0.31 -17.70 -6.33
C TYR A 27 -0.94 -16.61 -5.44
N SER A 28 -2.25 -16.44 -5.53
CA SER A 28 -2.99 -15.47 -4.70
C SER A 28 -2.81 -15.74 -3.20
N GLY A 29 -2.82 -17.01 -2.79
CA GLY A 29 -2.56 -17.40 -1.41
C GLY A 29 -1.16 -17.04 -0.91
N ILE A 30 -0.13 -17.23 -1.74
CA ILE A 30 1.25 -16.84 -1.45
C ILE A 30 1.37 -15.33 -1.31
N VAL A 31 0.84 -14.58 -2.28
CA VAL A 31 0.83 -13.11 -2.28
C VAL A 31 0.16 -12.58 -1.01
N LYS A 32 -1.03 -13.08 -0.68
CA LYS A 32 -1.76 -12.68 0.53
C LYS A 32 -0.94 -12.91 1.80
N ARG A 33 -0.23 -14.02 1.89
CA ARG A 33 0.65 -14.35 3.03
C ARG A 33 1.84 -13.39 3.10
N CYS A 34 2.47 -13.09 1.97
CA CYS A 34 3.56 -12.13 1.89
C CYS A 34 3.11 -10.73 2.32
N GLN A 35 2.00 -10.22 1.79
CA GLN A 35 1.47 -8.90 2.17
C GLN A 35 1.12 -8.80 3.66
N ASN A 36 0.56 -9.86 4.25
CA ASN A 36 0.21 -9.86 5.67
C ASN A 36 1.43 -9.68 6.58
N LYS A 37 2.63 -10.12 6.16
CA LYS A 37 3.89 -9.88 6.88
C LYS A 37 4.16 -8.39 7.08
N TYR A 38 3.79 -7.56 6.11
CA TYR A 38 3.99 -6.12 6.08
C TYR A 38 2.82 -5.32 6.69
N GLY A 39 1.83 -6.00 7.30
CA GLY A 39 0.76 -5.36 8.06
C GLY A 39 1.20 -4.91 9.46
N LEU A 40 0.33 -5.07 10.45
CA LEU A 40 0.57 -4.66 11.84
C LEU A 40 1.84 -5.28 12.45
N SER A 41 2.17 -6.53 12.10
CA SER A 41 3.38 -7.22 12.57
C SER A 41 4.68 -6.51 12.18
N TYR A 42 4.66 -5.73 11.10
CA TYR A 42 5.83 -4.99 10.63
C TYR A 42 6.01 -3.64 11.32
N ASN A 43 5.07 -3.22 12.18
CA ASN A 43 5.16 -1.93 12.88
C ASN A 43 6.42 -1.81 13.76
N ASN A 44 6.91 -2.90 14.35
CA ASN A 44 8.17 -2.87 15.10
C ASN A 44 9.32 -2.44 14.20
N LYS A 45 9.36 -2.95 12.97
CA LYS A 45 10.37 -2.56 11.99
C LYS A 45 10.19 -1.12 11.52
N ARG A 46 8.94 -0.69 11.30
CA ARG A 46 8.64 0.72 10.96
C ARG A 46 9.13 1.69 12.04
N LYS A 47 8.95 1.34 13.32
CA LYS A 47 9.44 2.14 14.44
C LYS A 47 10.96 2.32 14.41
N GLU A 48 11.70 1.25 14.14
CA GLU A 48 13.17 1.32 13.98
C GLU A 48 13.59 2.20 12.81
N LEU A 49 12.80 2.23 11.74
CA LEU A 49 13.05 3.00 10.53
C LEU A 49 12.52 4.44 10.58
N GLY A 50 11.82 4.84 11.66
CA GLY A 50 11.16 6.14 11.77
C GLY A 50 10.01 6.33 10.77
N ILE A 51 9.38 5.24 10.35
CA ILE A 51 8.22 5.21 9.44
C ILE A 51 6.94 5.21 10.29
N PRO A 52 5.90 5.96 9.90
CA PRO A 52 4.64 5.97 10.61
C PRO A 52 4.04 4.57 10.78
N LEU A 53 3.45 4.30 11.94
CA LEU A 53 2.87 2.99 12.25
C LEU A 53 1.48 2.84 11.65
N ILE A 54 1.06 1.59 11.39
CA ILE A 54 -0.36 1.27 11.16
C ILE A 54 -1.06 1.18 12.52
N PRO A 55 -2.06 2.02 12.82
CA PRO A 55 -2.80 1.91 14.07
C PRO A 55 -3.56 0.57 14.19
N PRO A 56 -3.65 -0.03 15.40
CA PRO A 56 -4.26 -1.35 15.60
C PRO A 56 -5.77 -1.39 15.31
N ASN A 57 -6.44 -0.23 15.37
CA ASN A 57 -7.86 -0.10 15.07
C ASN A 57 -8.15 0.09 13.57
N TRP A 58 -7.13 0.09 12.70
CA TRP A 58 -7.32 0.21 11.26
C TRP A 58 -7.64 -1.12 10.61
N SER A 59 -8.37 -1.02 9.50
CA SER A 59 -8.79 -2.18 8.70
C SER A 59 -8.22 -2.07 7.29
N VAL A 60 -7.95 -3.22 6.66
CA VAL A 60 -7.63 -3.27 5.23
C VAL A 60 -8.86 -2.80 4.45
N LYS A 61 -8.69 -1.77 3.61
CA LYS A 61 -9.74 -1.27 2.71
C LYS A 61 -9.55 -1.70 1.27
N GLU A 62 -8.28 -1.82 0.87
CA GLU A 62 -7.89 -2.10 -0.50
C GLU A 62 -6.82 -3.19 -0.50
N ARG A 63 -6.91 -4.13 -1.43
CA ARG A 63 -5.92 -5.19 -1.62
C ARG A 63 -5.96 -5.69 -3.07
N SER A 64 -4.81 -5.70 -3.72
CA SER A 64 -4.55 -6.37 -5.00
C SER A 64 -3.35 -7.30 -4.83
N GLU A 65 -2.75 -7.77 -5.93
CA GLU A 65 -1.55 -8.62 -5.89
C GLU A 65 -0.29 -7.83 -5.48
N ASP A 66 -0.23 -6.57 -5.88
CA ASP A 66 0.90 -5.65 -5.73
C ASP A 66 0.65 -4.51 -4.73
N TYR A 67 -0.51 -4.51 -4.07
CA TYR A 67 -0.92 -3.41 -3.19
C TYR A 67 -1.72 -3.87 -1.99
N ILE A 68 -1.53 -3.17 -0.87
CA ILE A 68 -2.41 -3.24 0.30
C ILE A 68 -2.56 -1.86 0.94
N GLY A 69 -3.79 -1.49 1.28
CA GLY A 69 -4.13 -0.22 1.89
C GLY A 69 -4.95 -0.38 3.17
N TRP A 70 -4.59 0.38 4.20
CA TRP A 70 -5.32 0.49 5.46
C TRP A 70 -5.81 1.92 5.66
N SER A 71 -7.02 2.05 6.18
CA SER A 71 -7.52 3.31 6.72
C SER A 71 -8.38 3.08 7.98
N GLY A 72 -8.44 4.11 8.81
CA GLY A 72 -9.28 4.17 10.00
C GLY A 72 -10.48 5.10 9.82
N SER A 73 -10.86 5.83 10.88
CA SER A 73 -11.86 6.90 10.79
C SER A 73 -11.27 8.10 10.05
N GLU A 74 -11.81 8.41 8.87
CA GLU A 74 -11.29 9.44 7.96
C GLU A 74 -11.76 10.88 8.29
N LYS A 75 -12.55 11.05 9.35
CA LYS A 75 -13.20 12.34 9.66
C LYS A 75 -12.27 13.34 10.37
N ASN A 76 -11.19 12.86 11.00
CA ASN A 76 -10.38 13.68 11.89
C ASN A 76 -9.03 14.05 11.26
N VAL A 77 -8.45 15.14 11.74
CA VAL A 77 -7.05 15.51 11.51
C VAL A 77 -6.15 14.39 12.05
N GLY A 78 -5.09 14.06 11.32
CA GLY A 78 -4.16 12.99 11.68
C GLY A 78 -3.85 12.02 10.54
N HIS A 79 -3.23 10.90 10.90
CA HIS A 79 -2.93 9.83 9.94
C HIS A 79 -4.26 9.25 9.40
N LYS A 80 -4.44 9.25 8.07
CA LYS A 80 -5.70 8.88 7.40
C LYS A 80 -5.60 7.55 6.68
N ARG A 81 -4.51 7.33 5.95
CA ARG A 81 -4.29 6.15 5.12
C ARG A 81 -2.80 5.79 5.14
N LYS A 82 -2.53 4.48 5.18
CA LYS A 82 -1.23 3.93 4.83
C LYS A 82 -1.43 2.90 3.74
N SER A 83 -0.50 2.84 2.81
CA SER A 83 -0.42 1.71 1.89
C SER A 83 0.98 1.28 1.58
N VAL A 84 1.09 0.04 1.10
CA VAL A 84 2.33 -0.59 0.73
C VAL A 84 2.18 -1.15 -0.69
N THR A 85 3.18 -0.88 -1.54
CA THR A 85 3.31 -1.45 -2.88
C THR A 85 4.36 -2.55 -2.89
N PHE A 86 4.16 -3.57 -3.72
CA PHE A 86 5.00 -4.78 -3.75
C PHE A 86 5.36 -5.21 -5.17
N SER A 87 6.49 -5.89 -5.26
CA SER A 87 6.82 -6.79 -6.37
C SER A 87 7.01 -8.19 -5.82
N GLY A 88 6.00 -9.03 -6.06
CA GLY A 88 5.88 -10.35 -5.44
C GLY A 88 5.80 -10.24 -3.91
N CYS A 89 6.82 -10.75 -3.22
CA CYS A 89 6.89 -10.72 -1.76
C CYS A 89 7.78 -9.61 -1.20
N ASN A 90 8.35 -8.77 -2.07
CA ASN A 90 9.22 -7.67 -1.68
C ASN A 90 8.45 -6.36 -1.67
N ILE A 91 8.73 -5.53 -0.67
CA ILE A 91 8.20 -4.17 -0.57
C ILE A 91 8.95 -3.24 -1.54
N GLU A 92 8.21 -2.47 -2.32
CA GLU A 92 8.77 -1.45 -3.23
C GLU A 92 8.57 -0.03 -2.69
N GLY A 93 7.48 0.19 -1.97
CA GLY A 93 7.26 1.47 -1.31
C GLY A 93 6.18 1.45 -0.24
N GLU A 94 6.21 2.47 0.60
CA GLU A 94 5.11 2.82 1.50
C GLU A 94 4.65 4.24 1.23
N LEU A 95 3.35 4.46 1.36
CA LEU A 95 2.73 5.79 1.31
C LEU A 95 1.93 5.99 2.59
N ASP A 96 2.22 7.09 3.29
CA ASP A 96 1.44 7.60 4.41
C ASP A 96 0.74 8.89 4.00
N VAL A 97 -0.56 8.99 4.29
CA VAL A 97 -1.38 10.16 4.01
C VAL A 97 -1.92 10.71 5.33
N PHE A 98 -1.57 11.96 5.62
CA PHE A 98 -2.03 12.70 6.78
C PHE A 98 -3.02 13.78 6.35
N LYS A 99 -4.15 13.84 7.03
CA LYS A 99 -5.10 14.94 6.93
C LYS A 99 -4.71 16.04 7.90
N LEU A 100 -4.56 17.26 7.40
CA LEU A 100 -4.31 18.45 8.21
C LEU A 100 -5.63 19.22 8.40
N SER A 101 -5.64 20.20 9.30
CA SER A 101 -6.80 21.08 9.45
C SER A 101 -7.08 21.83 8.15
N ASN A 102 -8.35 21.97 7.77
CA ASN A 102 -8.73 22.70 6.57
C ASN A 102 -8.23 24.16 6.63
N GLN A 103 -7.87 24.71 5.47
CA GLN A 103 -7.48 26.12 5.35
C GLN A 103 -8.42 26.81 4.38
N ASN A 104 -9.13 27.85 4.83
CA ASN A 104 -10.11 28.58 4.02
C ASN A 104 -11.18 27.69 3.36
N GLY A 105 -11.58 26.60 4.04
CA GLY A 105 -12.54 25.63 3.50
C GLY A 105 -11.94 24.51 2.66
N GLU A 106 -10.67 24.62 2.26
CA GLU A 106 -9.97 23.62 1.44
C GLU A 106 -9.36 22.50 2.30
N GLU A 107 -9.50 21.25 1.83
CA GLU A 107 -8.83 20.10 2.44
C GLU A 107 -7.32 20.19 2.22
N ARG A 108 -6.56 19.83 3.26
CA ARG A 108 -5.10 19.80 3.26
C ARG A 108 -4.62 18.39 3.54
N LEU A 109 -3.73 17.89 2.69
CA LEU A 109 -3.12 16.56 2.84
C LEU A 109 -1.59 16.69 2.83
N LEU A 110 -0.94 15.86 3.63
CA LEU A 110 0.49 15.62 3.57
C LEU A 110 0.71 14.15 3.24
N GLU A 111 1.41 13.90 2.16
CA GLU A 111 1.81 12.56 1.73
C GLU A 111 3.30 12.36 1.99
N ILE A 112 3.65 11.21 2.52
CA ILE A 112 5.03 10.78 2.73
C ILE A 112 5.19 9.44 2.03
N GLN A 113 6.02 9.44 0.99
CA GLN A 113 6.30 8.24 0.22
C GLN A 113 7.73 7.78 0.48
N TYR A 114 7.86 6.52 0.91
CA TYR A 114 9.11 5.80 1.05
C TYR A 114 9.27 4.90 -0.15
N ASN A 115 10.34 5.06 -0.93
CA ASN A 115 10.67 4.14 -2.02
C ASN A 115 11.86 3.28 -1.62
N TYR A 116 11.69 1.97 -1.70
CA TYR A 116 12.75 0.99 -1.47
C TYR A 116 13.29 0.52 -2.81
N PRO A 117 14.45 1.03 -3.24
CA PRO A 117 15.06 0.55 -4.47
C PRO A 117 15.37 -0.95 -4.33
N GLN A 118 15.10 -1.72 -5.38
CA GLN A 118 15.43 -3.15 -5.41
C GLN A 118 16.94 -3.41 -5.52
N LYS A 119 17.74 -2.38 -5.87
CA LYS A 119 19.20 -2.40 -5.92
C LYS A 119 19.75 -1.62 -4.70
N VAL A 120 21.06 -1.79 -4.40
CA VAL A 120 21.80 -1.31 -3.20
C VAL A 120 21.84 0.22 -3.01
N GLU A 121 20.89 0.94 -3.60
CA GLU A 121 20.70 2.36 -3.37
C GLU A 121 20.00 2.59 -2.02
N SER A 122 20.23 3.76 -1.44
CA SER A 122 19.54 4.14 -0.21
C SER A 122 18.05 4.42 -0.51
N PRO A 123 17.14 4.06 0.41
CA PRO A 123 15.74 4.42 0.28
C PRO A 123 15.57 5.93 0.08
N THR A 124 14.65 6.32 -0.81
CA THR A 124 14.32 7.73 -1.02
C THR A 124 13.01 8.07 -0.34
N MET A 125 12.90 9.32 0.13
CA MET A 125 11.68 9.84 0.76
C MET A 125 11.19 11.06 0.00
N ILE A 126 9.93 11.04 -0.40
CA ILE A 126 9.26 12.14 -1.08
C ILE A 126 8.15 12.66 -0.15
N TYR A 127 8.08 13.98 -0.02
CA TYR A 127 7.06 14.65 0.79
C TYR A 127 6.24 15.54 -0.13
N THR A 128 4.93 15.31 -0.18
CA THR A 128 4.01 16.08 -1.03
C THR A 128 2.96 16.75 -0.16
N TYR A 129 2.83 18.07 -0.28
CA TYR A 129 1.76 18.82 0.35
C TYR A 129 0.69 19.15 -0.67
N GLN A 130 -0.57 18.91 -0.31
CA GLN A 130 -1.73 19.19 -1.14
C GLN A 130 -2.69 20.13 -0.41
N ILE A 131 -3.27 21.07 -1.16
CA ILE A 131 -4.36 21.94 -0.71
C ILE A 131 -5.35 22.13 -1.87
N GLY A 132 -6.61 21.73 -1.68
CA GLY A 132 -7.59 21.69 -2.76
C GLY A 132 -7.07 20.87 -3.96
N HIS A 133 -6.97 21.49 -5.13
CA HIS A 133 -6.44 20.86 -6.36
C HIS A 133 -4.93 21.09 -6.59
N TYR A 134 -4.24 21.76 -5.67
CA TYR A 134 -2.82 22.06 -5.82
C TYR A 134 -1.97 21.07 -5.03
N ALA A 135 -0.92 20.54 -5.66
CA ALA A 135 0.07 19.67 -5.05
C ALA A 135 1.48 20.20 -5.29
N LYS A 136 2.34 20.12 -4.27
CA LYS A 136 3.76 20.46 -4.39
C LYS A 136 4.65 19.52 -3.56
N SER A 137 5.81 19.19 -4.11
CA SER A 137 6.87 18.57 -3.32
C SER A 137 7.43 19.58 -2.31
N ILE A 138 7.66 19.13 -1.09
CA ILE A 138 8.21 19.93 0.01
C ILE A 138 9.41 19.24 0.64
N SER A 139 10.16 19.97 1.46
CA SER A 139 11.26 19.38 2.23
C SER A 139 10.73 18.60 3.43
N LYS A 140 11.53 17.64 3.94
CA LYS A 140 11.27 16.95 5.20
C LYS A 140 11.02 17.93 6.36
N ILE A 141 11.82 18.99 6.47
CA ILE A 141 11.70 19.99 7.54
C ILE A 141 10.32 20.66 7.49
N MET A 142 9.84 21.01 6.30
CA MET A 142 8.51 21.59 6.14
C MET A 142 7.40 20.58 6.49
N ALA A 143 7.55 19.32 6.07
CA ALA A 143 6.61 18.26 6.41
C ALA A 143 6.54 18.02 7.93
N ASP A 144 7.69 17.97 8.60
CA ASP A 144 7.77 17.81 10.05
C ASP A 144 7.14 19.02 10.78
N SER A 145 7.39 20.25 10.28
CA SER A 145 6.77 21.46 10.83
C SER A 145 5.24 21.46 10.70
N LEU A 146 4.70 20.96 9.59
CA LEU A 146 3.25 20.85 9.38
C LEU A 146 2.62 19.85 10.35
N LEU A 147 3.24 18.69 10.54
CA LEU A 147 2.75 17.67 11.47
C LEU A 147 2.79 18.17 12.93
N ASN A 148 3.88 18.84 13.31
CA ASN A 148 4.03 19.40 14.66
C ASN A 148 3.01 20.51 14.94
N ALA A 149 2.73 21.38 13.97
CA ALA A 149 1.74 22.45 14.12
C ALA A 149 0.33 21.92 14.39
N GLU A 150 0.02 20.73 13.89
CA GLU A 150 -1.29 20.07 14.02
C GLU A 150 -1.30 19.00 15.14
N ASN A 151 -0.22 18.90 15.94
CA ASN A 151 -0.02 17.88 16.97
C ASN A 151 -0.15 16.43 16.47
N ILE A 152 0.22 16.18 15.23
CA ILE A 152 0.16 14.86 14.61
C ILE A 152 1.49 14.14 14.84
N GLN A 153 1.44 12.99 15.51
CA GLN A 153 2.60 12.12 15.69
C GLN A 153 2.78 11.21 14.46
N ARG A 154 4.04 11.00 14.07
CA ARG A 154 4.42 9.94 13.12
C ARG A 154 4.54 8.61 13.83
#